data_AF-A0A2R5G2L1-F1
#
_entry.id   AF-A0A2R5G2L1-F1
#
_cell.length_a   1.000
_cell.length_b   1.000
_cell.length_c   1.000
_cell.angle_alpha   90.00
_cell.angle_beta   90.00
_cell.angle_gamma   90.00
#
_symmetry.space_group_name_H-M   'P 1'
#
loop_
_entity.id
_entity.type
_entity.pdbx_description
1 polymer ?
#
loop_
_entity_poly.entity_id
_entity_poly.type
_entity_poly.pdbx_seq_one_letter_code
_entity_poly.pdbx_strand_id
1 'polypeptide(L)'
;MDKALEQQLRVKVGVLKRAIKEHNMYAEEVQKTEAQLESMGTEHDRYRQISDALDESKAMLADAKSRVADACSTVQSFLEDNTVPEDAELCVQAKDFVQQATEVR
;
A
#
# COMPACT_ATOMS: atom_id res chain seq x y z
N MET A 1 -21.36 6.75 -17.25
CA MET A 1 -20.24 7.61 -16.80
C MET A 1 -19.56 8.20 -18.03
N ASP A 2 -19.07 9.43 -17.93
CA ASP A 2 -18.25 10.06 -18.99
C ASP A 2 -16.94 9.27 -19.19
N LYS A 3 -16.53 9.04 -20.45
CA LYS A 3 -15.34 8.22 -20.76
C LYS A 3 -14.04 8.80 -20.19
N ALA A 4 -13.92 10.12 -20.11
CA ALA A 4 -12.75 10.78 -19.53
C ALA A 4 -12.72 10.59 -18.01
N LEU A 5 -13.88 10.68 -17.34
CA LEU A 5 -13.99 10.38 -15.91
C LEU A 5 -13.67 8.92 -15.59
N GLU A 6 -14.18 7.99 -16.41
CA GLU A 6 -13.86 6.55 -16.27
C GLU A 6 -12.36 6.29 -16.35
N GLN A 7 -11.70 6.90 -17.35
CA GLN A 7 -10.27 6.72 -17.55
C GLN A 7 -9.45 7.31 -16.39
N GLN A 8 -9.84 8.47 -15.87
CA GLN A 8 -9.17 9.09 -14.71
C GLN A 8 -9.33 8.23 -13.45
N LEU A 9 -10.54 7.75 -13.17
CA LEU A 9 -10.79 6.85 -12.05
C LEU A 9 -9.96 5.57 -12.17
N ARG A 10 -9.90 4.98 -13.37
CA ARG A 10 -9.11 3.76 -13.63
C ARG A 10 -7.64 3.95 -13.33
N VAL A 11 -7.07 5.10 -13.72
CA VAL A 11 -5.67 5.42 -13.40
C VAL A 11 -5.46 5.55 -11.90
N LYS A 12 -6.32 6.31 -11.20
CA LYS A 12 -6.22 6.54 -9.75
C LYS A 12 -6.36 5.25 -8.95
N VAL A 13 -7.36 4.42 -9.28
CA VAL A 13 -7.54 3.08 -8.69
C VAL A 13 -6.33 2.19 -8.96
N GLY A 14 -5.76 2.25 -10.16
CA GLY A 14 -4.55 1.51 -10.51
C GLY A 14 -3.34 1.92 -9.67
N VAL A 15 -3.19 3.21 -9.36
CA VAL A 15 -2.15 3.72 -8.46
C VAL A 15 -2.36 3.20 -7.04
N LEU A 16 -3.57 3.33 -6.49
CA LEU A 16 -3.90 2.82 -5.15
C LEU A 16 -3.63 1.32 -5.02
N LYS A 17 -4.09 0.52 -5.99
CA LYS A 17 -3.85 -0.93 -6.03
C LYS A 17 -2.36 -1.29 -6.02
N ARG A 18 -1.52 -0.55 -6.73
CA ARG A 18 -0.06 -0.79 -6.74
C ARG A 18 0.57 -0.40 -5.42
N ALA A 19 0.19 0.75 -4.85
CA ALA A 19 0.70 1.18 -3.55
C ALA A 19 0.38 0.16 -2.45
N ILE A 20 -0.84 -0.39 -2.41
CA ILE A 20 -1.23 -1.44 -1.45
C ILE A 20 -0.36 -2.69 -1.63
N LYS A 21 -0.12 -3.12 -2.88
CA LYS A 21 0.73 -4.28 -3.15
C LYS A 21 2.18 -4.08 -2.73
N GLU A 22 2.73 -2.90 -2.99
CA GLU A 22 4.09 -2.54 -2.56
C GLU A 22 4.20 -2.52 -1.03
N HIS A 23 3.23 -1.90 -0.34
CA HIS A 23 3.15 -1.94 1.11
C HIS A 23 3.15 -3.38 1.65
N ASN A 24 2.30 -4.25 1.11
CA ASN A 24 2.20 -5.64 1.57
C ASN A 24 3.50 -6.42 1.33
N MET A 25 4.17 -6.17 0.21
CA MET A 25 5.48 -6.78 -0.07
C MET A 25 6.52 -6.39 0.98
N TYR A 26 6.63 -5.10 1.32
CA TYR A 26 7.54 -4.64 2.36
C TYR A 26 7.14 -5.14 3.75
N ALA A 27 5.84 -5.24 4.05
CA ALA A 27 5.37 -5.77 5.32
C ALA A 27 5.76 -7.25 5.49
N GLU A 28 5.62 -8.05 4.44
CA GLU A 28 6.09 -9.44 4.44
C GLU A 28 7.61 -9.55 4.59
N GLU A 29 8.37 -8.64 3.97
CA GLU A 29 9.84 -8.61 4.08
C GLU A 29 10.30 -8.26 5.50
N VAL A 30 9.68 -7.26 6.13
CA VAL A 30 9.90 -6.90 7.53
C VAL A 30 9.63 -8.09 8.44
N GLN A 31 8.48 -8.75 8.29
CA GLN A 31 8.12 -9.92 9.10
C GLN A 31 9.12 -11.08 8.94
N LYS A 32 9.55 -11.38 7.70
CA LYS A 32 10.53 -12.45 7.44
C LYS A 32 11.88 -12.12 8.07
N THR A 33 12.32 -10.87 7.97
CA THR A 33 13.62 -10.44 8.50
C THR A 33 13.60 -10.36 10.03
N GLU A 34 12.50 -9.94 10.65
CA GLU A 34 12.31 -10.00 12.11
C GLU A 34 12.37 -11.44 12.61
N ALA A 35 11.62 -12.36 12.00
CA ALA A 35 11.65 -13.77 12.37
C ALA A 35 13.05 -14.39 12.21
N GLN A 36 13.79 -13.98 11.17
CA GLN A 36 15.18 -14.38 10.99
C GLN A 36 16.05 -13.89 12.16
N LEU A 37 15.96 -12.62 12.54
CA LEU A 37 16.73 -12.07 13.67
C LEU A 37 16.35 -12.69 15.01
N GLU A 38 15.07 -13.00 15.24
CA GLU A 38 14.62 -13.70 16.45
C GLU A 38 15.21 -15.12 16.55
N SER A 39 15.32 -15.81 15.41
CA SER A 39 15.93 -17.14 15.34
C SER A 39 17.46 -17.13 15.45
N MET A 40 18.09 -15.96 15.26
CA MET A 40 19.54 -15.78 15.25
C MET A 40 20.01 -15.16 16.57
N GLY A 41 21.09 -15.70 17.14
CA GLY A 41 21.74 -15.07 18.30
C GLY A 41 22.42 -13.75 17.92
N THR A 42 22.45 -12.79 18.83
CA THR A 42 23.12 -11.48 18.65
C THR A 42 24.61 -11.59 18.37
N GLU A 43 25.24 -12.67 18.81
CA GLU A 43 26.66 -12.99 18.59
C GLU A 43 26.95 -13.50 17.17
N HIS A 44 25.93 -13.74 16.34
CA HIS A 44 26.12 -14.24 14.99
C HIS A 44 26.76 -13.16 14.10
N ASP A 45 27.80 -13.50 13.34
CA ASP A 45 28.59 -12.54 12.53
C ASP A 45 27.74 -11.65 11.59
N ARG A 46 26.62 -12.19 11.09
CA ARG A 46 25.67 -11.48 10.21
C ARG A 46 24.55 -10.72 10.93
N TYR A 47 24.43 -10.82 12.25
CA TYR A 47 23.30 -10.24 12.99
C TYR A 47 23.16 -8.74 12.71
N ARG A 48 24.28 -8.00 12.81
CA ARG A 48 24.30 -6.56 12.54
C ARG A 48 23.85 -6.22 11.11
N GLN A 49 24.36 -6.93 10.12
CA GLN A 49 24.00 -6.71 8.71
C GLN A 49 22.50 -6.92 8.46
N ILE A 50 21.91 -7.95 9.07
CA ILE A 50 20.49 -8.25 8.91
C ILE A 50 19.64 -7.22 9.68
N SER A 51 20.12 -6.75 10.84
CA SER A 51 19.48 -5.66 11.58
C SER A 51 19.44 -4.35 10.77
N ASP A 52 20.56 -3.99 10.12
CA ASP A 52 20.62 -2.79 9.29
C ASP A 52 19.65 -2.91 8.10
N ALA A 53 19.58 -4.09 7.46
CA ALA A 53 18.61 -4.37 6.40
C ALA A 53 17.15 -4.29 6.88
N LEU A 54 16.86 -4.75 8.09
CA LEU A 54 15.53 -4.62 8.69
C LEU A 54 15.12 -3.16 8.86
N ASP A 55 16.04 -2.30 9.32
CA ASP A 55 15.77 -0.88 9.49
C ASP A 55 15.48 -0.19 8.14
N GLU A 56 16.21 -0.57 7.09
CA GLU A 56 15.93 -0.12 5.71
C GLU A 56 14.55 -0.58 5.23
N SER A 57 14.20 -1.86 5.42
CA SER A 57 12.87 -2.38 5.04
C SER A 57 11.74 -1.69 5.83
N LYS A 58 11.95 -1.37 7.11
CA LYS A 58 10.99 -0.61 7.93
C LYS A 58 10.81 0.82 7.42
N ALA A 59 11.88 1.48 7.00
CA ALA A 59 11.80 2.79 6.38
C ALA A 59 10.99 2.75 5.07
N MET A 60 11.23 1.75 4.23
CA MET A 60 10.48 1.55 2.99
C MET A 60 9.00 1.25 3.23
N LEU A 61 8.69 0.47 4.28
CA LEU A 61 7.31 0.19 4.68
C LEU A 61 6.57 1.45 5.10
N ALA A 62 7.21 2.32 5.89
CA ALA A 62 6.63 3.59 6.32
C ALA A 62 6.38 4.56 5.15
N ASP A 63 7.30 4.63 4.19
CA ASP A 63 7.13 5.38 2.95
C ASP A 63 5.97 4.81 2.10
N ALA A 64 5.92 3.49 1.90
CA ALA A 64 4.84 2.84 1.17
C ALA A 64 3.48 3.08 1.81
N LYS A 65 3.40 3.07 3.14
CA LYS A 65 2.18 3.42 3.90
C LYS A 65 1.72 4.85 3.61
N SER A 66 2.66 5.80 3.55
CA SER A 66 2.35 7.20 3.21
C SER A 66 1.81 7.30 1.78
N ARG A 67 2.43 6.59 0.82
CA ARG A 67 1.95 6.53 -0.57
C ARG A 67 0.57 5.89 -0.71
N VAL A 68 0.24 4.88 0.11
CA VAL A 68 -1.11 4.31 0.18
C VAL A 68 -2.12 5.35 0.67
N ALA A 69 -1.80 6.10 1.73
CA ALA A 69 -2.67 7.14 2.27
C ALA A 69 -2.95 8.24 1.24
N ASP A 70 -1.92 8.74 0.55
CA ASP A 70 -2.05 9.78 -0.48
C ASP A 70 -2.90 9.29 -1.68
N ALA A 71 -2.65 8.06 -2.14
CA ALA A 71 -3.42 7.46 -3.23
C ALA A 71 -4.89 7.20 -2.82
N CYS A 72 -5.13 6.81 -1.56
CA CYS A 72 -6.45 6.60 -1.01
C CYS A 72 -7.23 7.92 -0.98
N SER A 73 -6.64 8.97 -0.41
CA SER A 73 -7.23 10.31 -0.40
C SER A 73 -7.53 10.80 -1.83
N THR A 74 -6.61 10.58 -2.77
CA THR A 74 -6.81 10.94 -4.18
C THR A 74 -8.02 10.24 -4.81
N VAL A 75 -8.26 8.97 -4.49
CA VAL A 75 -9.42 8.22 -4.97
C VAL A 75 -10.70 8.70 -4.29
N GLN A 76 -10.68 8.89 -2.97
CA GLN A 76 -11.83 9.38 -2.20
C GLN A 76 -12.28 10.75 -2.69
N SER A 77 -11.38 11.73 -2.78
CA SER A 77 -11.70 13.06 -3.29
C SER A 77 -12.22 13.01 -4.73
N PHE A 78 -11.67 12.14 -5.58
CA PHE A 78 -12.20 12.01 -6.94
C PHE A 78 -13.63 11.50 -6.98
N LEU A 79 -13.99 10.55 -6.11
CA LEU A 79 -15.36 10.01 -6.02
C LEU A 79 -16.33 11.03 -5.40
N GLU A 80 -15.86 11.90 -4.51
CA GLU A 80 -16.66 12.99 -3.91
C GLU A 80 -16.90 14.12 -4.92
N ASP A 81 -15.87 14.53 -5.65
CA ASP A 81 -15.90 15.65 -6.59
C ASP A 81 -16.64 15.33 -7.91
N ASN A 82 -16.83 14.05 -8.21
CA ASN A 82 -17.39 13.61 -9.50
C ASN A 82 -18.56 12.66 -9.30
N THR A 83 -19.63 12.86 -10.08
CA THR A 83 -20.79 11.96 -10.07
C THR A 83 -20.48 10.65 -10.80
N VAL A 84 -19.86 9.72 -10.09
CA VAL A 84 -19.61 8.34 -10.55
C VAL A 84 -20.77 7.46 -10.08
N PRO A 85 -21.45 6.71 -10.97
CA PRO A 85 -22.50 5.77 -10.57
C PRO A 85 -21.97 4.75 -9.56
N GLU A 86 -22.69 4.54 -8.46
CA GLU A 86 -22.23 3.68 -7.36
C GLU A 86 -22.15 2.20 -7.75
N ASP A 87 -23.00 1.79 -8.69
CA ASP A 87 -23.11 0.44 -9.22
C ASP A 87 -22.12 0.17 -10.37
N ALA A 88 -21.41 1.20 -10.86
CA ALA A 88 -20.37 1.02 -11.84
C ALA A 88 -19.28 0.13 -11.25
N GLU A 89 -18.90 -0.93 -11.97
CA GLU A 89 -17.91 -1.91 -11.54
C GLU A 89 -16.62 -1.26 -11.03
N LEU A 90 -16.15 -0.22 -11.72
CA LEU A 90 -14.95 0.52 -11.34
C LEU A 90 -15.11 1.32 -10.04
N CYS A 91 -16.33 1.81 -9.74
CA CYS A 91 -16.64 2.50 -8.48
C CYS A 91 -16.63 1.51 -7.30
N VAL A 92 -17.24 0.34 -7.48
CA VAL A 92 -17.20 -0.76 -6.49
C VAL A 92 -15.75 -1.16 -6.21
N GLN A 93 -14.95 -1.40 -7.25
CA GLN A 93 -13.53 -1.71 -7.10
C GLN A 93 -12.76 -0.58 -6.38
N ALA A 94 -13.06 0.69 -6.70
CA ALA A 94 -12.44 1.82 -6.02
C ALA A 94 -12.74 1.82 -4.51
N LYS A 95 -14.00 1.59 -4.13
CA LYS A 95 -14.43 1.49 -2.73
C LYS A 95 -13.77 0.32 -2.02
N ASP A 96 -13.64 -0.84 -2.67
CA ASP A 96 -12.94 -2.00 -2.11
C ASP A 96 -11.45 -1.72 -1.84
N PHE A 97 -10.77 -1.03 -2.76
CA PHE A 97 -9.37 -0.67 -2.55
C PHE A 97 -9.20 0.45 -1.51
N VAL A 98 -10.15 1.38 -1.41
CA VAL A 98 -10.18 2.37 -0.33
C VAL A 98 -10.33 1.67 1.03
N GLN A 99 -11.22 0.68 1.14
CA GLN A 99 -11.37 -0.09 2.37
C GLN A 99 -10.06 -0.81 2.74
N GLN A 100 -9.46 -1.53 1.80
CA GLN A 100 -8.14 -2.18 2.01
C GLN A 100 -7.06 -1.18 2.44
N ALA A 101 -7.03 0.02 1.86
CA ALA A 101 -6.07 1.07 2.21
C ALA A 101 -6.26 1.59 3.64
N THR A 102 -7.49 1.63 4.17
CA THR A 102 -7.74 2.03 5.57
C THR A 102 -7.33 0.95 6.58
N GLU A 103 -7.20 -0.29 6.14
CA GLU A 103 -6.74 -1.42 6.96
C GLU A 103 -5.21 -1.54 7.02
N VAL A 104 -4.48 -0.79 6.20
CA VAL A 104 -3.02 -0.71 6.23
C VAL A 104 -2.55 -0.06 7.54
N ARG A 105 -1.85 -0.84 8.37
CA ARG A 105 -1.36 -0.46 9.70
C ARG A 105 0.14 -0.30 9.75
#